data_AF-A0A4U2ZYD1-F1
#
_entry.id   AF-A0A4U2ZYD1-F1
#
_cell.length_a   1.000
_cell.length_b   1.000
_cell.length_c   1.000
_cell.angle_alpha   90.00
_cell.angle_beta   90.00
_cell.angle_gamma   90.00
#
_symmetry.space_group_name_H-M   'P 1'
#
loop_
_entity.id
_entity.type
_entity.pdbx_description
1 polymer ?
#
loop_
_entity_poly.entity_id
_entity_poly.type
_entity_poly.pdbx_seq_one_letter_code
_entity_poly.pdbx_strand_id
1 'polypeptide(L)'
;QVFGIEVEFIYQHAEYRSRRYNKNILEALYKRKEIYDILMRFKTGECSEEERESFYPVTLYCEKCGKDAITITHFDEVLKTVWYECECGNQNELSVLNTNIMKLNWKIDWPMRWMIEDVIFEPGGRDHSSETGSYNVSKEIAMEIFNREAPHYVSY
;
A
#
# COMPACT_ATOMS: atom_id res chain seq x y z
N GLN A 1 -8.67 -6.07 31.12
CA GLN A 1 -7.33 -5.67 30.66
C GLN A 1 -6.38 -5.82 31.85
N VAL A 2 -5.32 -6.63 31.75
CA VAL A 2 -4.45 -6.96 32.91
C VAL A 2 -3.45 -5.83 33.24
N PHE A 3 -3.09 -5.02 32.24
CA PHE A 3 -2.04 -4.01 32.35
C PHE A 3 -2.55 -2.56 32.50
N GLY A 4 -3.86 -2.35 32.51
CA GLY A 4 -4.46 -1.01 32.70
C GLY A 4 -4.16 0.01 31.60
N ILE A 5 -3.77 -0.43 30.40
CA ILE A 5 -3.45 0.46 29.27
C ILE A 5 -4.70 0.62 28.40
N GLU A 6 -5.30 1.80 28.39
CA GLU A 6 -6.41 2.12 27.48
C GLU A 6 -5.89 2.37 26.06
N VAL A 7 -6.48 1.69 25.09
CA VAL A 7 -6.11 1.81 23.67
C VAL A 7 -7.36 1.78 22.81
N GLU A 8 -7.32 2.51 21.71
CA GLU A 8 -8.29 2.40 20.64
C GLU A 8 -7.81 1.36 19.61
N PHE A 9 -8.66 0.38 19.31
CA PHE A 9 -8.33 -0.66 18.34
C PHE A 9 -8.90 -0.31 16.96
N ILE A 10 -8.01 -0.03 16.01
CA ILE A 10 -8.37 0.13 14.60
C ILE A 10 -8.04 -1.17 13.86
N TYR A 11 -9.06 -1.79 13.26
CA TYR A 11 -8.91 -3.05 12.55
C TYR A 11 -8.82 -2.83 11.04
N GLN A 12 -7.64 -3.04 10.46
CA GLN A 12 -7.43 -2.79 9.04
C GLN A 12 -8.36 -3.61 8.12
N HIS A 13 -8.78 -4.81 8.53
CA HIS A 13 -9.77 -5.57 7.75
C HIS A 13 -11.11 -4.82 7.61
N ALA A 14 -11.52 -4.09 8.65
CA ALA A 14 -12.77 -3.32 8.67
C ALA A 14 -12.60 -2.03 7.86
N GLU A 15 -11.47 -1.34 8.02
CA GLU A 15 -11.16 -0.09 7.30
C GLU A 15 -11.05 -0.28 5.78
N TYR A 16 -10.38 -1.35 5.32
CA TYR A 16 -10.34 -1.68 3.90
C TYR A 16 -11.73 -2.08 3.39
N ARG A 17 -12.51 -2.82 4.18
CA ARG A 17 -13.88 -3.21 3.80
C ARG A 17 -14.87 -2.06 3.75
N SER A 18 -14.67 -1.03 4.59
CA SER A 18 -15.47 0.18 4.62
C SER A 18 -15.15 1.14 3.47
N ARG A 19 -14.11 0.84 2.67
CA ARG A 19 -13.64 1.65 1.54
C ARG A 19 -13.02 2.99 1.93
N ARG A 20 -12.69 3.18 3.21
CA ARG A 20 -12.09 4.43 3.73
C ARG A 20 -10.82 4.80 2.96
N TYR A 21 -10.04 3.82 2.54
CA TYR A 21 -8.74 4.01 1.88
C TYR A 21 -8.81 4.09 0.35
N ASN A 22 -9.97 3.93 -0.28
CA ASN A 22 -10.06 3.78 -1.74
C ASN A 22 -9.53 4.99 -2.52
N LYS A 23 -9.67 6.21 -1.99
CA LYS A 23 -9.10 7.41 -2.60
C LYS A 23 -7.56 7.39 -2.57
N ASN A 24 -6.98 6.91 -1.47
CA ASN A 24 -5.54 6.82 -1.31
C ASN A 24 -4.94 5.66 -2.11
N ILE A 25 -5.67 4.55 -2.23
CA ILE A 25 -5.32 3.46 -3.15
C ILE A 25 -5.27 3.99 -4.59
N LEU A 26 -6.28 4.77 -4.99
CA LEU A 26 -6.32 5.37 -6.32
C LEU A 26 -5.15 6.33 -6.56
N GLU A 27 -4.83 7.18 -5.59
CA GLU A 27 -3.66 8.07 -5.67
C GLU A 27 -2.35 7.28 -5.84
N ALA A 28 -2.19 6.19 -5.10
CA ALA A 28 -1.02 5.32 -5.25
C ALA A 28 -0.96 4.63 -6.62
N LEU A 29 -2.11 4.32 -7.24
CA LEU A 29 -2.15 3.77 -8.60
C LEU A 29 -1.72 4.81 -9.64
N TYR A 30 -2.17 6.08 -9.51
CA TYR A 30 -1.71 7.17 -10.39
C TYR A 30 -0.20 7.37 -10.28
N LYS A 31 0.35 7.32 -9.07
CA LYS A 31 1.79 7.49 -8.81
C LYS A 31 2.57 6.18 -8.79
N ARG A 32 2.05 5.09 -9.38
CA ARG A 32 2.66 3.75 -9.24
C ARG A 32 4.13 3.71 -9.70
N LYS A 33 4.45 4.44 -10.77
CA LYS A 33 5.81 4.50 -11.31
C LYS A 33 6.76 5.28 -10.40
N GLU A 34 6.29 6.40 -9.84
CA GLU A 34 7.04 7.16 -8.84
C GLU A 34 7.30 6.30 -7.59
N ILE A 35 6.30 5.55 -7.13
CA ILE A 35 6.46 4.60 -6.02
C ILE A 35 7.51 3.54 -6.35
N TYR A 36 7.48 2.97 -7.56
CA TYR A 36 8.51 2.03 -8.01
C TYR A 36 9.90 2.65 -7.93
N ASP A 37 10.06 3.88 -8.46
CA ASP A 37 11.33 4.60 -8.47
C ASP A 37 11.84 4.82 -7.04
N ILE A 38 10.95 5.23 -6.11
CA ILE A 38 11.28 5.36 -4.69
C ILE A 38 11.75 4.01 -4.12
N LEU A 39 11.01 2.93 -4.34
CA LEU A 39 11.36 1.60 -3.84
C LEU A 39 12.71 1.11 -4.35
N MET A 40 13.01 1.40 -5.62
CA MET A 40 14.26 0.97 -6.25
C MET A 40 15.49 1.73 -5.74
N ARG A 41 15.36 2.99 -5.32
CA ARG A 41 16.46 3.74 -4.66
C ARG A 41 17.03 3.03 -3.43
N PHE A 42 16.24 2.18 -2.78
CA PHE A 42 16.64 1.42 -1.59
C PHE A 42 17.02 -0.04 -1.89
N LYS A 43 16.96 -0.46 -3.15
CA LYS A 43 17.40 -1.79 -3.58
C LYS A 43 18.74 -1.68 -4.30
N THR A 44 19.55 -2.73 -4.18
CA THR A 44 20.86 -2.84 -4.86
C THR A 44 20.77 -3.45 -6.26
N GLY A 45 19.57 -3.79 -6.72
CA GLY A 45 19.34 -4.45 -8.01
C GLY A 45 19.17 -3.45 -9.16
N GLU A 46 19.37 -3.94 -10.39
CA GLU A 46 19.11 -3.15 -11.59
C GLU A 46 17.61 -2.84 -11.72
N CYS A 47 17.30 -1.64 -12.18
CA CYS A 47 15.93 -1.24 -12.51
C CYS A 47 15.66 -1.59 -13.97
N SER A 48 14.57 -2.31 -14.24
CA SER A 48 14.10 -2.49 -15.60
C SER A 48 12.86 -1.65 -15.87
N GLU A 49 12.79 -1.04 -17.06
CA GLU A 49 11.60 -0.30 -17.49
C GLU A 49 10.36 -1.22 -17.58
N GLU A 50 10.55 -2.51 -17.90
CA GLU A 50 9.45 -3.47 -17.95
C GLU A 50 8.83 -3.73 -16.56
N GLU A 51 9.66 -3.90 -15.52
CA GLU A 51 9.17 -4.00 -14.15
C GLU A 51 8.50 -2.70 -13.69
N ARG A 52 9.06 -1.55 -14.07
CA ARG A 52 8.49 -0.24 -13.76
C ARG A 52 7.10 -0.05 -14.38
N GLU A 53 6.92 -0.47 -15.63
CA GLU A 53 5.64 -0.40 -16.34
C GLU A 53 4.63 -1.47 -15.86
N SER A 54 5.09 -2.61 -15.36
CA SER A 54 4.21 -3.66 -14.82
C SER A 54 3.92 -3.53 -13.33
N PHE A 55 4.61 -2.63 -12.62
CA PHE A 55 4.49 -2.47 -11.17
C PHE A 55 3.17 -1.87 -10.72
N TYR A 56 2.49 -2.53 -9.78
CA TYR A 56 1.31 -2.01 -9.09
C TYR A 56 1.51 -2.12 -7.57
N PRO A 57 1.34 -1.02 -6.80
CA PRO A 57 1.56 -1.01 -5.36
C PRO A 57 0.38 -1.59 -4.55
N VAL A 58 -0.35 -2.54 -5.13
CA VAL A 58 -1.57 -3.12 -4.57
C VAL A 58 -1.57 -4.64 -4.66
N THR A 59 -2.30 -5.26 -3.75
CA THR A 59 -2.70 -6.67 -3.79
C THR A 59 -4.21 -6.73 -3.95
N LEU A 60 -4.68 -7.63 -4.80
CA LEU A 60 -6.10 -7.92 -5.00
C LEU A 60 -6.45 -9.29 -4.44
N TYR A 61 -7.72 -9.48 -4.06
CA TYR A 61 -8.26 -10.79 -3.71
C TYR A 61 -9.33 -11.19 -4.73
N CYS A 62 -9.23 -12.40 -5.27
CA CYS A 62 -10.12 -12.85 -6.35
C CYS A 62 -11.54 -13.02 -5.84
N GLU A 63 -12.53 -12.40 -6.48
CA GLU A 63 -13.95 -12.52 -6.10
C GLU A 63 -14.46 -13.97 -6.17
N LYS A 64 -13.87 -14.80 -7.04
CA LYS A 64 -14.28 -16.20 -7.21
C LYS A 64 -13.68 -17.13 -6.16
N CYS A 65 -12.39 -17.03 -5.87
CA CYS A 65 -11.68 -17.99 -5.02
C CYS A 65 -11.10 -17.41 -3.71
N GLY A 66 -11.17 -16.10 -3.52
CA GLY A 66 -10.68 -15.38 -2.34
C GLY A 66 -9.15 -15.29 -2.21
N LYS A 67 -8.39 -15.82 -3.17
CA LYS A 67 -6.92 -15.84 -3.15
C LYS A 67 -6.34 -14.59 -3.81
N ASP A 68 -5.09 -14.29 -3.46
CA ASP A 68 -4.29 -13.16 -3.95
C ASP A 68 -3.31 -13.52 -5.07
N ALA A 69 -3.43 -14.72 -5.64
CA ALA A 69 -2.72 -15.15 -6.84
C ALA A 69 -3.31 -14.46 -8.09
N ILE A 70 -3.06 -13.16 -8.19
CA ILE A 70 -3.61 -12.26 -9.20
C ILE A 70 -2.50 -11.50 -9.91
N THR A 71 -2.66 -11.39 -11.23
CA THR A 71 -1.90 -10.48 -12.09
C THR A 71 -2.81 -9.34 -12.52
N ILE A 72 -2.41 -8.10 -12.24
CA ILE A 72 -3.07 -6.91 -12.81
C ILE A 72 -2.57 -6.71 -14.23
N THR A 73 -3.47 -6.70 -15.20
CA THR A 73 -3.14 -6.59 -16.63
C THR A 73 -3.24 -5.17 -17.13
N HIS A 74 -4.16 -4.38 -16.58
CA HIS A 74 -4.37 -2.99 -17.01
C HIS A 74 -4.99 -2.14 -15.91
N PHE A 75 -4.63 -0.85 -15.89
CA PHE A 75 -5.28 0.19 -15.11
C PHE A 75 -5.68 1.32 -16.05
N ASP A 76 -6.98 1.60 -16.12
CA ASP A 76 -7.53 2.73 -16.84
C ASP A 76 -7.67 3.91 -15.87
N GLU A 77 -6.83 4.91 -16.06
CA GLU A 77 -6.76 6.11 -15.22
C GLU A 77 -8.03 6.97 -15.31
N VAL A 78 -8.72 6.97 -16.46
CA VAL A 78 -9.91 7.76 -16.74
C VAL A 78 -11.13 7.13 -16.06
N LEU A 79 -11.28 5.81 -16.23
CA LEU A 79 -12.39 5.04 -15.65
C LEU A 79 -12.14 4.67 -14.18
N LYS A 80 -10.89 4.77 -13.71
CA LYS A 80 -10.47 4.36 -12.36
C LYS A 80 -10.74 2.88 -12.12
N THR A 81 -10.46 2.07 -13.14
CA THR A 81 -10.77 0.64 -13.19
C THR A 81 -9.50 -0.17 -13.40
N VAL A 82 -9.40 -1.29 -12.71
CA VAL A 82 -8.29 -2.25 -12.82
C VAL A 82 -8.81 -3.56 -13.40
N TRP A 83 -8.14 -4.09 -14.41
CA TRP A 83 -8.35 -5.42 -14.96
C TRP A 83 -7.34 -6.37 -14.37
N TYR A 84 -7.82 -7.57 -14.02
CA TYR A 84 -6.97 -8.57 -13.40
C TYR A 84 -7.34 -9.98 -13.85
N GLU A 85 -6.35 -10.85 -13.77
CA GLU A 85 -6.48 -12.28 -14.01
C GLU A 85 -5.99 -13.05 -12.79
N CYS A 86 -6.74 -14.07 -12.38
CA CYS A 86 -6.39 -14.96 -11.28
C CYS A 86 -5.99 -16.34 -11.82
N GLU A 87 -5.03 -16.99 -11.15
CA GLU A 87 -4.61 -18.35 -11.47
C GLU A 87 -5.75 -19.40 -11.45
N CYS A 88 -6.87 -19.11 -10.79
CA CYS A 88 -8.07 -19.96 -10.85
C CYS A 88 -8.87 -19.82 -12.16
N GLY A 89 -8.35 -19.08 -13.14
CA GLY A 89 -8.98 -18.79 -14.43
C GLY A 89 -10.05 -17.70 -14.41
N ASN A 90 -10.17 -16.94 -13.31
CA ASN A 90 -11.11 -15.82 -13.25
C ASN A 90 -10.44 -14.57 -13.79
N GLN A 91 -11.08 -13.89 -14.73
CA GLN A 91 -10.68 -12.58 -15.22
C GLN A 91 -11.83 -11.60 -14.95
N ASN A 92 -11.52 -10.44 -14.36
CA ASN A 92 -12.56 -9.45 -14.08
C ASN A 92 -11.98 -8.03 -14.06
N GLU A 93 -12.87 -7.05 -14.06
CA GLU A 93 -12.55 -5.63 -13.88
C GLU A 93 -13.17 -5.09 -12.59
N LEU A 94 -12.47 -4.17 -11.93
CA LEU A 94 -12.90 -3.60 -10.65
C LEU A 94 -12.71 -2.08 -10.66
N SER A 95 -13.75 -1.36 -10.27
CA SER A 95 -13.62 0.06 -9.95
C SER A 95 -12.89 0.24 -8.63
N VAL A 96 -11.75 0.94 -8.65
CA VAL A 96 -10.89 1.19 -7.47
C VAL A 96 -11.67 1.88 -6.35
N LEU A 97 -12.58 2.79 -6.70
CA LEU A 97 -13.36 3.54 -5.72
C LEU A 97 -14.49 2.72 -5.07
N ASN A 98 -14.93 1.63 -5.70
CA ASN A 98 -16.11 0.87 -5.26
C ASN A 98 -15.77 -0.55 -4.75
N THR A 99 -14.54 -1.00 -4.95
CA THR A 99 -14.07 -2.31 -4.49
C THR A 99 -13.72 -2.30 -3.00
N ASN A 100 -13.77 -3.48 -2.37
CA ASN A 100 -13.33 -3.74 -1.00
C ASN A 100 -12.35 -4.93 -0.91
N ILE A 101 -11.85 -5.39 -2.06
CA ILE A 101 -10.92 -6.52 -2.21
C ILE A 101 -9.54 -6.07 -2.72
N MET A 102 -9.26 -4.77 -2.68
CA MET A 102 -7.97 -4.18 -3.05
C MET A 102 -7.28 -3.62 -1.81
N LYS A 103 -5.99 -3.91 -1.65
CA LYS A 103 -5.17 -3.49 -0.51
C LYS A 103 -3.85 -2.91 -0.98
N LEU A 104 -3.34 -1.85 -0.36
CA LEU A 104 -1.99 -1.37 -0.62
C LEU A 104 -0.95 -2.38 -0.14
N ASN A 105 0.17 -2.50 -0.86
CA ASN A 105 1.32 -3.20 -0.32
C ASN A 105 1.82 -2.47 0.93
N TRP A 106 2.33 -3.21 1.90
CA TRP A 106 2.58 -2.72 3.25
C TRP A 106 3.51 -1.49 3.33
N LYS A 107 4.50 -1.35 2.44
CA LYS A 107 5.40 -0.17 2.38
C LYS A 107 4.71 1.12 1.92
N ILE A 108 3.52 1.01 1.30
CA ILE A 108 2.69 2.14 0.87
C ILE A 108 1.49 2.29 1.83
N ASP A 109 0.94 1.18 2.31
CA ASP A 109 -0.12 1.15 3.33
C ASP A 109 0.31 1.88 4.62
N TRP A 110 1.53 1.64 5.09
CA TRP A 110 2.01 2.20 6.34
C TRP A 110 2.06 3.74 6.33
N PRO A 111 2.71 4.40 5.34
CA PRO A 111 2.70 5.86 5.27
C PRO A 111 1.32 6.44 4.93
N MET A 112 0.47 5.71 4.20
CA MET A 112 -0.92 6.10 4.04
C MET A 112 -1.65 6.15 5.39
N ARG A 113 -1.45 5.16 6.27
CA ARG A 113 -2.07 5.14 7.60
C ARG A 113 -1.55 6.26 8.50
N TRP A 114 -0.26 6.62 8.42
CA TRP A 114 0.26 7.79 9.14
C TRP A 114 -0.51 9.05 8.82
N MET A 115 -0.79 9.27 7.53
CA MET A 115 -1.58 10.40 7.08
C MET A 115 -3.05 10.31 7.53
N ILE A 116 -3.67 9.14 7.42
CA ILE A 116 -5.11 8.99 7.68
C ILE A 116 -5.46 9.09 9.17
N GLU A 117 -4.58 8.58 10.04
CA GLU A 117 -4.78 8.61 11.48
C GLU A 117 -4.02 9.77 12.16
N ASP A 118 -3.43 10.68 11.37
CA ASP A 118 -2.63 11.81 11.86
C ASP A 118 -1.57 11.39 12.90
N VAL A 119 -0.85 10.31 12.60
CA VAL A 119 0.16 9.74 13.50
C VAL A 119 1.34 10.70 13.62
N ILE A 120 1.63 11.14 14.85
CA ILE A 120 2.77 12.03 15.15
C ILE A 120 3.97 11.29 15.74
N PHE A 121 3.75 10.09 16.31
CA PHE A 121 4.77 9.24 16.90
C PHE A 121 4.40 7.77 16.73
N GLU A 122 5.34 6.97 16.22
CA GLU A 122 5.19 5.52 16.17
C GLU A 122 6.55 4.83 16.41
N PRO A 123 6.70 4.05 17.49
CA PRO A 123 7.90 3.25 17.70
C PRO A 123 7.86 2.01 16.80
N GLY A 124 9.02 1.46 16.45
CA GLY A 124 9.09 0.24 15.63
C GLY A 124 10.25 -0.68 15.99
N GLY A 125 10.12 -1.95 15.65
CA GLY A 125 11.18 -2.93 15.88
C GLY A 125 12.44 -2.65 15.05
N ARG A 126 13.58 -3.15 15.52
CA ARG A 126 14.87 -3.03 14.82
C ARG A 126 14.83 -3.45 13.33
N ASP A 127 14.04 -4.46 12.97
CA ASP A 127 13.92 -4.97 11.60
C ASP A 127 13.39 -3.92 10.60
N HIS A 128 12.61 -2.95 11.07
CA HIS A 128 12.11 -1.84 10.24
C HIS A 128 13.07 -0.64 10.18
N SER A 129 14.07 -0.62 11.06
CA SER A 129 14.91 0.54 11.38
C SER A 129 16.26 0.57 10.66
N SER A 130 16.57 -0.44 9.83
CA SER A 130 17.81 -0.47 9.05
C SER A 130 17.84 0.66 8.00
N GLU A 131 19.02 0.93 7.43
CA GLU A 131 19.20 1.99 6.42
C GLU A 131 18.31 1.79 5.19
N THR A 132 18.18 0.55 4.72
CA THR A 132 17.22 0.13 3.67
C THR A 132 15.91 -0.41 4.23
N GLY A 133 15.69 -0.15 5.52
CA GLY A 133 14.56 -0.61 6.30
C GLY A 133 13.25 0.01 5.83
N SER A 134 12.17 -0.59 6.32
CA SER A 134 10.82 -0.22 5.94
C SER A 134 10.47 1.22 6.28
N TYR A 135 10.99 1.70 7.42
CA TYR A 135 10.71 3.04 7.90
C TYR A 135 11.26 4.10 6.95
N ASN A 136 12.52 3.99 6.53
CA ASN A 136 13.14 4.96 5.62
C ASN A 136 12.43 4.99 4.26
N VAL A 137 12.10 3.82 3.71
CA VAL A 137 11.33 3.73 2.46
C VAL A 137 9.95 4.37 2.61
N SER A 138 9.24 4.06 3.70
CA SER A 138 7.91 4.59 3.98
C SER A 138 7.93 6.09 4.24
N LYS A 139 9.00 6.62 4.84
CA LYS A 139 9.22 8.04 5.07
C LYS A 139 9.30 8.82 3.75
N GLU A 140 10.08 8.32 2.78
CA GLU A 140 10.15 8.95 1.45
C GLU A 140 8.78 8.88 0.74
N ILE A 141 8.08 7.75 0.82
CA ILE A 141 6.73 7.60 0.25
C ILE A 141 5.74 8.58 0.91
N ALA A 142 5.78 8.74 2.23
CA ALA A 142 4.91 9.67 2.95
C ALA A 142 5.05 11.09 2.40
N MET A 143 6.29 11.54 2.19
CA MET A 143 6.58 12.87 1.68
C MET A 143 6.25 13.01 0.18
N GLU A 144 6.79 12.15 -0.67
CA GLU A 144 6.72 12.32 -2.13
C GLU A 144 5.33 11.95 -2.70
N ILE A 145 4.67 10.94 -2.14
CA ILE A 145 3.39 10.43 -2.66
C ILE A 145 2.22 11.08 -1.95
N PHE A 146 2.27 11.14 -0.62
CA PHE A 146 1.15 11.58 0.23
C PHE A 146 1.31 13.00 0.78
N ASN A 147 2.42 13.69 0.49
CA ASN A 147 2.70 15.05 0.95
C ASN A 147 2.52 15.22 2.47
N ARG A 148 3.02 14.23 3.24
CA ARG A 148 2.95 14.19 4.70
C ARG A 148 4.32 13.90 5.29
N GLU A 149 4.64 14.58 6.40
CA GLU A 149 5.80 14.24 7.20
C GLU A 149 5.58 12.89 7.89
N ALA A 150 6.64 12.06 7.92
CA ALA A 150 6.64 10.84 8.70
C ALA A 150 6.60 11.16 10.22
N PRO A 151 5.98 10.31 11.04
CA PRO A 151 5.95 10.50 12.48
C PRO A 151 7.36 10.45 13.08
N HIS A 152 7.50 10.99 14.28
CA HIS A 152 8.69 10.74 15.07
C HIS A 152 8.81 9.23 15.37
N TYR A 153 10.00 8.68 15.19
CA TYR A 153 10.24 7.23 15.24
C TYR A 153 11.34 6.89 16.22
N VAL A 154 11.11 5.86 17.04
CA VAL A 154 12.10 5.30 17.96
C VAL A 154 12.15 3.79 17.77
N SER A 155 13.36 3.27 17.53
CA SER A 155 13.56 1.82 17.45
C SER A 155 13.57 1.19 18.85
N TYR A 156 12.96 0.02 19.01
CA TYR A 156 13.08 -0.84 20.20
C TYR A 156 13.54 -2.25 19.86
#